data_AF-A0A5S9MD12-F1
#
_entry.id   AF-A0A5S9MD12-F1
#
_cell.length_a   1.000
_cell.length_b   1.000
_cell.length_c   1.000
_cell.angle_alpha   90.00
_cell.angle_beta   90.00
_cell.angle_gamma   90.00
#
_symmetry.space_group_name_H-M   'P 1'
#
loop_
_entity.id
_entity.type
_entity.pdbx_description
1 polymer ?
#
loop_
_entity_poly.entity_id
_entity_poly.type
_entity_poly.pdbx_seq_one_letter_code
_entity_poly.pdbx_strand_id
1 'polypeptide(L)'
;MTNRMEHIVFINHYADEDLYDCVHVDFVRAADRAIRHLQSLGYTHLGYIGGKEREHYFEGNAVIEDERQTTFMKRNAGGGRSSYGRHPHW
;
A
#
# COMPACT_ATOMS: atom_id res chain seq x y z
N MET A 1 9.89 -19.03 -34.31
CA MET A 1 9.94 -19.05 -32.83
C MET A 1 8.57 -18.63 -32.34
N THR A 2 7.81 -19.50 -31.68
CA THR A 2 6.49 -19.16 -31.14
C THR A 2 6.69 -18.30 -29.89
N ASN A 3 6.20 -17.06 -29.93
CA ASN A 3 6.22 -16.14 -28.80
C ASN A 3 5.26 -16.68 -27.74
N ARG A 4 5.80 -17.27 -26.66
CA ARG A 4 5.02 -18.00 -25.65
C ARG A 4 4.34 -17.08 -24.62
N MET A 5 4.39 -15.78 -24.83
CA MET A 5 3.92 -14.71 -23.94
C MET A 5 2.78 -13.93 -24.60
N GLU A 6 1.78 -14.64 -25.13
CA GLU A 6 0.65 -14.03 -25.84
C GLU A 6 -0.46 -13.58 -24.88
N HIS A 7 -0.52 -14.17 -23.68
CA HIS A 7 -1.49 -13.84 -22.64
C HIS A 7 -0.76 -13.62 -21.32
N ILE A 8 -0.50 -12.36 -21.00
CA ILE A 8 0.12 -11.94 -19.75
C ILE A 8 -0.91 -11.10 -18.98
N VAL A 9 -1.08 -11.42 -17.70
CA VAL A 9 -1.89 -10.64 -16.78
C VAL A 9 -0.99 -10.20 -15.63
N PHE A 10 -0.96 -8.90 -15.36
CA PHE A 10 -0.20 -8.35 -14.25
C PHE A 10 -1.04 -8.35 -12.97
N ILE A 11 -0.41 -8.68 -11.84
CA ILE A 11 -1.06 -8.66 -10.53
C ILE A 11 -0.36 -7.62 -9.67
N ASN A 12 -1.13 -6.67 -9.16
CA ASN A 12 -0.67 -5.63 -8.26
C ASN A 12 0.53 -4.83 -8.81
N HIS A 13 0.58 -4.67 -10.13
CA HIS A 13 1.59 -3.90 -10.83
C HIS A 13 0.90 -3.15 -11.96
N TYR A 14 1.14 -1.85 -12.03
CA TYR A 14 0.62 -1.01 -13.10
C TYR A 14 1.50 -1.22 -14.34
N ALA A 15 1.12 -2.19 -15.15
CA ALA A 15 1.58 -2.26 -16.54
C ALA A 15 0.80 -1.25 -17.37
N ASP A 16 1.28 -0.94 -18.57
CA ASP A 16 0.52 -0.16 -19.55
C ASP A 16 -0.81 -0.89 -19.83
N GLU A 17 -1.92 -0.28 -19.38
CA GLU A 17 -3.26 -0.87 -19.42
C GLU A 17 -3.78 -1.03 -20.86
N ASP A 18 -3.20 -0.31 -21.83
CA ASP A 18 -3.50 -0.49 -23.26
C ASP A 18 -2.81 -1.74 -23.84
N LEU A 19 -1.80 -2.28 -23.14
CA LEU A 19 -1.00 -3.41 -23.60
C LEU A 19 -1.31 -4.71 -22.84
N TYR A 20 -1.71 -4.63 -21.57
CA TYR A 20 -1.92 -5.80 -20.72
C TYR A 20 -3.10 -5.66 -19.78
N ASP A 21 -3.80 -6.77 -19.57
CA ASP A 21 -4.77 -6.87 -18.47
C ASP A 21 -4.05 -6.86 -17.12
N CYS A 22 -4.70 -6.23 -16.13
CA CYS A 22 -4.19 -6.15 -14.79
C CYS A 22 -5.26 -6.46 -13.74
N VAL A 23 -4.82 -7.01 -12.61
CA VAL A 23 -5.66 -7.24 -11.42
C VAL A 23 -5.03 -6.48 -10.26
N HIS A 24 -5.77 -5.49 -9.76
CA HIS A 24 -5.35 -4.66 -8.64
C HIS A 24 -6.16 -4.95 -7.38
N VAL A 25 -5.47 -4.97 -6.24
CA VAL A 25 -6.11 -4.92 -4.94
C VAL A 25 -6.41 -3.46 -4.62
N ASP A 26 -7.66 -3.17 -4.26
CA ASP A 26 -8.02 -1.86 -3.70
C ASP A 26 -7.55 -1.79 -2.24
N PHE A 27 -6.25 -1.49 -2.05
CA PHE A 27 -5.63 -1.45 -0.73
C PHE A 27 -6.19 -0.36 0.16
N VAL A 28 -6.60 0.77 -0.43
CA VAL A 28 -7.25 1.86 0.30
C VAL A 28 -8.54 1.35 0.94
N ARG A 29 -9.45 0.76 0.16
CA ARG A 29 -10.72 0.24 0.69
C ARG A 29 -10.52 -0.93 1.65
N ALA A 30 -9.55 -1.81 1.38
CA ALA A 30 -9.25 -2.94 2.24
C ALA A 30 -8.74 -2.49 3.63
N ALA A 31 -7.74 -1.60 3.66
CA ALA A 31 -7.21 -1.05 4.89
C ALA A 31 -8.28 -0.25 5.66
N ASP A 32 -9.05 0.56 4.95
CA ASP A 32 -10.16 1.35 5.51
C ASP A 32 -11.19 0.47 6.23
N ARG A 33 -11.59 -0.65 5.61
CA ARG A 33 -12.52 -1.61 6.21
C ARG A 33 -11.95 -2.28 7.45
N ALA A 34 -10.68 -2.68 7.42
CA ALA A 34 -10.02 -3.28 8.57
C ALA A 34 -9.93 -2.30 9.75
N ILE A 35 -9.51 -1.05 9.51
CA ILE A 35 -9.42 0.00 10.54
C ILE A 35 -10.80 0.27 11.14
N ARG A 36 -11.84 0.46 10.31
CA ARG A 36 -13.21 0.68 10.79
C ARG A 36 -13.72 -0.47 11.63
N HIS A 37 -13.42 -1.71 11.23
CA HIS A 37 -13.83 -2.87 11.99
C HIS A 37 -13.20 -2.87 13.39
N LEU A 38 -11.89 -2.62 13.50
CA LEU A 38 -11.22 -2.51 14.80
C LEU A 38 -11.79 -1.36 15.65
N GLN A 39 -12.04 -0.20 15.05
CA GLN A 39 -12.68 0.92 15.74
C GLN A 39 -14.10 0.58 16.23
N SER A 40 -14.87 -0.16 15.43
CA SER A 40 -16.23 -0.60 15.80
C SER A 40 -16.25 -1.57 17.00
N LEU A 41 -15.14 -2.25 17.27
CA LEU A 41 -14.95 -3.09 18.44
C LEU A 41 -14.53 -2.30 19.70
N GLY A 42 -14.34 -0.98 19.58
CA GLY A 42 -13.94 -0.10 20.68
C GLY A 42 -12.43 0.10 20.84
N TYR A 43 -11.61 -0.40 19.91
CA TYR A 43 -10.17 -0.14 19.95
C TYR A 43 -9.88 1.32 19.57
N THR A 44 -9.31 2.08 20.51
CA THR A 44 -9.03 3.52 20.37
C THR A 44 -7.57 3.82 20.05
N HIS A 45 -6.66 2.89 20.32
CA HIS A 45 -5.22 3.03 20.11
C HIS A 45 -4.75 1.91 19.18
N LEU A 46 -4.53 2.24 17.91
CA LEU A 46 -4.05 1.32 16.89
C LEU A 46 -2.62 1.66 16.52
N GLY A 47 -1.79 0.64 16.34
CA GLY A 47 -0.45 0.75 15.76
C GLY A 47 -0.46 0.28 14.30
N TYR A 48 0.47 0.79 13.50
CA TYR A 48 0.74 0.31 12.15
C TYR A 48 2.12 -0.32 12.09
N ILE A 49 2.20 -1.56 11.62
CA ILE A 49 3.45 -2.25 11.30
C ILE A 49 3.42 -2.52 9.79
N GLY A 50 4.34 -1.90 9.06
CA GLY A 50 4.45 -2.06 7.61
C GLY A 50 5.90 -2.15 7.17
N GLY A 51 6.10 -2.33 5.87
CA GLY A 51 7.40 -2.35 5.22
C GLY A 51 7.55 -1.21 4.21
N LYS A 52 8.78 -0.91 3.81
CA LYS A 52 9.03 -0.04 2.65
C LYS A 52 9.32 -0.93 1.45
N GLU A 53 8.42 -0.91 0.48
CA GLU A 53 8.67 -1.54 -0.81
C GLU A 53 9.60 -0.63 -1.63
N ARG A 54 10.65 -1.23 -2.19
CA ARG A 54 11.62 -0.55 -3.04
C ARG A 54 11.73 -1.32 -4.33
N GLU A 55 11.49 -0.65 -5.44
CA GLU A 55 11.80 -1.18 -6.76
C GLU A 55 13.21 -0.73 -7.16
N HIS A 56 14.03 -1.71 -7.52
CA HIS A 56 15.37 -1.48 -8.05
C HIS A 56 15.27 -1.39 -9.57
N TYR A 57 15.25 -0.18 -10.10
CA TYR A 57 15.38 0.06 -11.53
C TYR A 57 16.84 0.27 -11.92
N PHE A 58 17.17 0.03 -13.18
CA PHE A 58 18.51 0.31 -13.72
C PHE A 58 18.92 1.78 -13.56
N GLU A 59 17.96 2.70 -13.53
CA GLU A 59 18.17 4.15 -13.41
C GLU A 59 18.02 4.70 -11.98
N GLY A 60 17.69 3.85 -11.00
CA GLY A 60 17.55 4.27 -9.60
C GLY A 60 16.59 3.41 -8.77
N ASN A 61 16.43 3.78 -7.50
CA ASN A 61 15.45 3.14 -6.62
C ASN A 61 14.18 4.00 -6.54
N ALA A 62 13.03 3.41 -6.84
CA ALA A 62 11.75 4.02 -6.54
C ALA A 62 11.26 3.52 -5.17
N VAL A 63 10.81 4.44 -4.32
CA VAL A 63 10.04 4.08 -3.12
C VAL A 63 8.58 4.02 -3.54
N ILE A 64 7.98 2.84 -3.45
CA ILE A 64 6.56 2.67 -3.73
C ILE A 64 5.79 3.16 -2.50
N GLU A 65 4.76 3.98 -2.72
CA GLU A 65 3.85 4.36 -1.65
C GLU A 65 3.08 3.14 -1.16
N ASP A 66 3.10 2.90 0.16
CA ASP A 66 2.22 1.90 0.78
C ASP A 66 0.85 2.53 1.06
N GLU A 67 -0.11 2.31 0.15
CA GLU A 67 -1.47 2.82 0.27
C GLU A 67 -2.16 2.42 1.59
N ARG A 68 -1.76 1.27 2.17
CA ARG A 68 -2.27 0.81 3.47
C ARG A 68 -1.78 1.73 4.59
N GLN A 69 -0.49 2.10 4.57
CA GLN A 69 0.11 3.04 5.51
C GLN A 69 -0.55 4.42 5.38
N THR A 70 -0.67 4.94 4.16
CA THR A 70 -1.28 6.25 3.93
C THR A 70 -2.73 6.27 4.41
N THR A 71 -3.50 5.21 4.15
CA THR A 71 -4.89 5.09 4.63
C THR A 71 -4.98 5.06 6.16
N PHE A 72 -4.09 4.30 6.82
CA PHE A 72 -3.99 4.27 8.27
C PHE A 72 -3.70 5.66 8.86
N MET A 73 -2.71 6.36 8.31
CA MET A 73 -2.33 7.69 8.78
C MET A 73 -3.46 8.71 8.59
N LYS A 74 -4.15 8.69 7.44
CA LYS A 74 -5.29 9.57 7.17
C LYS A 74 -6.42 9.38 8.17
N ARG A 75 -6.77 8.14 8.53
CA ARG A 75 -7.84 7.87 9.52
C ARG A 75 -7.47 8.24 10.94
N ASN A 76 -6.21 8.04 11.34
CA ASN A 76 -5.78 8.29 12.71
C ASN A 76 -5.34 9.74 12.98
N ALA A 77 -5.02 10.52 11.94
CA ALA A 77 -4.72 11.95 12.06
C ALA A 77 -5.91 12.80 12.57
N GLY A 78 -7.14 12.31 12.44
CA GLY A 78 -8.35 12.98 12.95
C GLY A 78 -8.68 12.75 14.43
N GLY A 79 -7.98 11.83 15.11
CA GLY A 79 -8.32 11.38 16.47
C GLY A 79 -7.47 11.94 17.62
N GLY A 80 -6.41 12.69 17.31
CA GLY A 80 -5.49 13.24 18.30
C GLY A 80 -4.14 13.50 17.67
N ARG A 81 -3.49 14.60 18.04
CA ARG A 81 -2.12 14.93 17.64
C ARG A 81 -1.18 13.80 18.10
N SER A 82 -0.92 12.83 17.24
CA SER A 82 0.16 11.87 17.44
C SER A 82 1.46 12.51 16.98
N SER A 83 2.35 12.76 17.94
CA SER A 83 3.73 13.15 17.70
C SER A 83 4.49 11.94 17.13
N TYR A 84 4.41 11.72 15.82
CA TYR A 84 5.40 10.89 15.14
C TYR A 84 6.70 11.69 15.04
N GLY A 85 7.42 11.74 16.17
CA GLY A 85 8.84 12.07 16.18
C GLY A 85 9.58 10.99 15.41
N ARG A 86 10.38 11.41 14.43
CA ARG A 86 11.37 10.54 13.80
C ARG A 86 12.26 9.98 14.91
N HIS A 87 12.12 8.72 15.24
CA HIS A 87 13.20 7.99 15.88
C HIS A 87 14.02 7.36 14.75
N PRO A 88 15.23 7.85 14.46
CA PRO A 88 16.13 7.13 13.58
C PRO A 88 16.56 5.85 14.30
N HIS A 89 16.88 4.82 13.51
CA HIS A 89 17.42 3.53 13.95
C HIS A 89 16.38 2.52 14.48
N TRP A 90 15.55 1.99 13.58
CA TRP A 90 15.34 0.54 13.39
C TRP A 90 14.99 0.30 11.91
#